data_AF-A0A9X2D6E4-F1
#
_entry.id   AF-A0A9X2D6E4-F1
#
_cell.length_a   1.000
_cell.length_b   1.000
_cell.length_c   1.000
_cell.angle_alpha   90.00
_cell.angle_beta   90.00
_cell.angle_gamma   90.00
#
_symmetry.space_group_name_H-M   'P 1'
#
loop_
_entity.id
_entity.type
_entity.pdbx_description
1 polymer ?
#
loop_
_entity_poly.entity_id
_entity_poly.type
_entity_poly.pdbx_seq_one_letter_code
_entity_poly.pdbx_strand_id
1 'polypeptide(L)'
;MAKNLNVKKGDTVKVIAGKDKGVEGKVIRTIPGEDRVIVEGVNLVKKHTKSVNNGGREGSTGGIVTAEAPIHVSNVALVEGKDTTRVGFKRVEVTKRRPDGSTYSSERSVRISRKTGKEI
;
A
#
# COMPACT_ATOMS: atom_id res chain seq x y z
N MET A 1 -2.62 -4.91 19.43
CA MET A 1 -2.99 -3.74 18.59
C MET A 1 -2.30 -3.87 17.24
N ALA A 2 -2.98 -3.59 16.12
CA ALA A 2 -2.34 -3.63 14.81
C ALA A 2 -1.32 -2.49 14.71
N LYS A 3 -0.12 -2.78 14.21
CA LYS A 3 0.95 -1.80 14.07
C LYS A 3 0.58 -0.78 12.99
N ASN A 4 0.79 0.51 13.25
CA ASN A 4 0.51 1.56 12.27
C ASN A 4 1.64 1.59 11.24
N LEU A 5 1.30 1.21 9.99
CA LEU A 5 2.21 1.35 8.85
C LEU A 5 2.07 2.74 8.24
N ASN A 6 3.19 3.33 7.85
CA ASN A 6 3.23 4.64 7.19
C ASN A 6 2.65 4.59 5.76
N VAL A 7 2.63 3.39 5.18
CA VAL A 7 2.15 3.11 3.82
C VAL A 7 0.77 2.45 3.90
N LYS A 8 -0.15 2.86 3.02
CA LYS A 8 -1.51 2.35 2.91
C LYS A 8 -1.75 1.73 1.54
N LYS A 9 -2.82 0.95 1.44
CA LYS A 9 -3.30 0.43 0.15
C LYS A 9 -3.62 1.59 -0.79
N GLY A 10 -3.16 1.49 -2.03
CA GLY A 10 -3.37 2.50 -3.06
C GLY A 10 -2.27 3.55 -3.19
N ASP A 11 -1.34 3.63 -2.22
CA ASP A 11 -0.18 4.50 -2.32
C ASP A 11 0.77 4.05 -3.45
N THR A 12 1.41 5.00 -4.12
CA THR A 12 2.53 4.74 -5.05
C THR A 12 3.83 4.75 -4.28
N VAL A 13 4.62 3.68 -4.41
CA VAL A 13 5.87 3.52 -3.68
C VAL A 13 7.02 3.13 -4.61
N LYS A 14 8.24 3.47 -4.18
CA LYS A 14 9.50 3.07 -4.79
C LYS A 14 10.28 2.17 -3.87
N VAL A 15 10.86 1.11 -4.41
CA VAL A 15 11.74 0.22 -3.65
C VAL A 15 13.10 0.89 -3.47
N ILE A 16 13.52 1.08 -2.22
CA ILE A 16 14.78 1.73 -1.83
C ILE A 16 15.93 0.72 -1.77
N ALA A 17 15.62 -0.50 -1.34
CA ALA A 17 16.59 -1.54 -1.05
C ALA A 17 16.06 -2.93 -1.39
N GLY A 18 16.97 -3.85 -1.75
CA GLY A 18 16.65 -5.22 -2.14
C GLY A 18 16.85 -5.48 -3.64
N LYS A 19 16.34 -6.63 -4.09
CA LYS A 19 16.49 -7.12 -5.47
C LYS A 19 15.91 -6.14 -6.50
N ASP A 20 14.73 -5.61 -6.22
CA ASP A 20 13.98 -4.76 -7.14
C ASP A 20 14.19 -3.25 -6.85
N LYS A 21 15.38 -2.88 -6.38
CA LYS A 21 15.71 -1.49 -6.05
C LYS A 21 15.49 -0.56 -7.24
N GLY A 22 14.76 0.54 -7.02
CA GLY A 22 14.47 1.56 -8.02
C GLY A 22 13.16 1.34 -8.77
N VAL A 23 12.54 0.16 -8.67
CA VAL A 23 11.22 -0.11 -9.25
C VAL A 23 10.15 0.64 -8.47
N GLU A 24 9.21 1.23 -9.21
CA GLU A 24 8.04 1.93 -8.69
C GLU A 24 6.79 1.09 -8.95
N GLY A 25 5.86 1.10 -8.00
CA GLY A 25 4.62 0.34 -8.11
C GLY A 25 3.59 0.79 -7.10
N LYS A 26 2.33 0.39 -7.33
CA LYS A 26 1.23 0.68 -6.41
C LYS A 26 1.12 -0.39 -5.35
N VAL A 27 0.71 -0.01 -4.14
CA VAL A 27 0.50 -0.94 -3.03
C VAL A 27 -0.86 -1.62 -3.18
N ILE A 28 -0.84 -2.93 -3.46
CA ILE A 28 -2.04 -3.78 -3.59
C ILE A 28 -2.66 -4.03 -2.21
N ARG A 29 -1.81 -4.38 -1.26
CA ARG A 29 -2.22 -4.76 0.10
C ARG A 29 -1.11 -4.51 1.10
N THR A 30 -1.50 -4.11 2.30
CA THR A 30 -0.62 -4.00 3.46
C THR A 30 -0.91 -5.15 4.44
N ILE A 31 0.12 -5.65 5.10
CA ILE A 31 0.06 -6.73 6.10
C ILE A 31 0.68 -6.19 7.40
N PRO A 32 -0.11 -5.48 8.23
CA PRO A 32 0.42 -4.80 9.43
C PRO A 32 0.99 -5.75 10.49
N GLY A 33 0.51 -7.00 10.54
CA GLY A 33 1.01 -8.00 11.50
C GLY A 33 2.44 -8.46 11.23
N GLU A 34 2.92 -8.31 10.00
CA GLU A 34 4.25 -8.80 9.57
C GLU A 34 5.16 -7.67 9.09
N ASP A 35 4.78 -6.40 9.26
CA ASP A 35 5.50 -5.23 8.74
C ASP A 35 5.78 -5.30 7.23
N ARG A 36 4.84 -5.87 6.48
CA ARG A 36 5.01 -6.18 5.05
C ARG A 36 3.96 -5.51 4.17
N VAL A 37 4.33 -5.27 2.92
CA VAL A 37 3.47 -4.73 1.88
C VAL A 37 3.64 -5.52 0.59
N ILE A 38 2.57 -5.64 -0.20
CA ILE A 38 2.60 -6.22 -1.54
C ILE A 38 2.48 -5.08 -2.53
N VAL A 39 3.47 -4.96 -3.40
CA VAL A 39 3.58 -3.89 -4.40
C VAL A 39 3.51 -4.52 -5.79
N GLU A 40 2.78 -3.88 -6.70
CA GLU A 40 2.63 -4.32 -8.09
C GLU A 40 3.99 -4.42 -8.78
N GLY A 41 4.27 -5.56 -9.42
CA GLY A 41 5.49 -5.78 -10.20
C GLY A 41 6.78 -5.92 -9.39
N VAL A 42 6.71 -5.95 -8.07
CA VAL A 42 7.87 -6.06 -7.17
C VAL A 42 7.89 -7.44 -6.50
N ASN A 43 9.09 -7.99 -6.33
CA ASN A 43 9.34 -9.26 -5.65
C ASN A 43 8.54 -10.42 -6.26
N LEU A 44 8.63 -10.55 -7.59
CA LEU A 44 7.97 -11.62 -8.35
C LEU A 44 8.59 -12.98 -8.01
N VAL A 45 7.76 -13.89 -7.52
CA VAL A 45 8.13 -15.27 -7.22
C VAL A 45 7.40 -16.24 -8.14
N LYS A 46 8.10 -17.29 -8.57
CA LYS A 46 7.52 -18.40 -9.32
C LYS A 46 6.93 -19.40 -8.34
N LYS A 47 5.61 -19.53 -8.33
CA LYS A 47 4.89 -20.49 -7.50
C LYS A 47 4.36 -21.62 -8.39
N HIS A 48 4.74 -22.85 -8.06
CA HIS A 48 4.13 -24.03 -8.67
C HIS A 48 2.75 -24.23 -8.06
N THR A 49 1.71 -24.18 -8.88
CA THR A 49 0.33 -24.43 -8.46
C THR A 49 -0.10 -25.79 -8.96
N LYS A 50 -0.57 -26.64 -8.04
CA LYS A 50 -1.18 -27.91 -8.39
C LYS A 50 -2.50 -27.62 -9.11
N SER A 51 -2.77 -28.30 -10.23
CA SER A 51 -4.09 -28.25 -10.86
C SER A 51 -5.14 -28.78 -9.88
N VAL A 52 -6.16 -27.98 -9.62
CA VAL A 52 -7.28 -28.40 -8.78
C VAL A 52 -8.35 -28.98 -9.70
N ASN A 53 -8.23 -30.27 -10.03
CA ASN A 53 -9.30 -30.99 -10.72
C ASN A 53 -10.40 -31.35 -9.70
N ASN A 54 -11.18 -30.34 -9.29
CA ASN A 54 -12.42 -30.56 -8.53
C ASN A 54 -13.60 -30.49 -9.50
N GLY A 55 -13.95 -31.64 -10.08
CA GLY A 55 -15.30 -31.95 -10.60
C GLY A 55 -16.05 -30.88 -11.39
N GLY A 56 -15.61 -30.57 -12.62
CA GLY A 56 -16.55 -30.21 -13.70
C GLY A 56 -16.74 -28.73 -14.06
N ARG A 57 -15.97 -27.78 -13.53
CA ARG A 57 -15.95 -26.41 -14.07
C ARG A 57 -14.52 -25.98 -14.40
N GLU A 58 -14.28 -25.85 -15.70
CA GLU A 58 -13.12 -25.25 -16.39
C GLU A 58 -11.87 -25.14 -15.52
N GLY A 59 -11.09 -26.22 -15.54
CA GLY A 59 -9.87 -26.38 -14.77
C GLY A 59 -8.89 -25.26 -15.03
N SER A 60 -8.51 -24.57 -13.96
CA SER A 60 -7.29 -23.78 -13.96
C SER A 60 -6.13 -24.70 -14.34
N THR A 61 -5.59 -24.54 -15.54
CA THR A 61 -4.40 -25.27 -16.01
C THR A 61 -3.31 -25.14 -14.96
N GLY A 62 -2.90 -26.29 -14.39
CA GLY A 62 -1.77 -26.31 -13.45
C GLY A 62 -0.51 -25.78 -14.12
N GLY A 63 0.40 -25.20 -13.35
CA GLY A 63 1.60 -24.61 -13.96
C GLY A 63 2.42 -23.75 -13.02
N ILE A 64 3.35 -23.00 -13.62
CA ILE A 64 4.18 -22.02 -12.92
C ILE A 64 3.48 -20.67 -13.01
N VAL A 65 2.94 -20.19 -11.90
CA VAL A 65 2.32 -18.87 -11.80
C VAL A 65 3.35 -17.90 -11.20
N THR A 66 3.51 -16.74 -11.83
CA THR A 66 4.24 -15.62 -11.24
C THR A 66 3.30 -14.83 -10.33
N ALA A 67 3.66 -14.72 -9.06
CA ALA A 67 2.91 -13.95 -8.08
C ALA A 67 3.82 -12.93 -7.38
N GLU A 68 3.27 -11.80 -6.98
CA GLU A 68 3.96 -10.79 -6.18
C GLU A 68 4.08 -11.28 -4.73
N ALA A 69 5.29 -11.25 -4.19
CA ALA A 69 5.56 -11.59 -2.80
C ALA A 69 5.71 -10.33 -1.93
N PRO A 70 5.38 -10.43 -0.63
CA PRO A 70 5.47 -9.29 0.26
C PRO A 70 6.92 -8.83 0.48
N ILE A 71 7.12 -7.51 0.45
CA ILE A 71 8.36 -6.82 0.80
C ILE A 71 8.20 -6.12 2.15
N HIS A 72 9.29 -6.01 2.93
CA HIS A 72 9.27 -5.31 4.21
C HIS A 72 9.04 -3.80 4.03
N VAL A 73 8.23 -3.19 4.90
CA VAL A 73 7.82 -1.78 4.79
C VAL A 73 8.99 -0.80 4.84
N SER A 74 10.10 -1.16 5.49
CA SER A 74 11.30 -0.29 5.54
C SER A 74 11.99 -0.13 4.19
N ASN A 75 11.75 -1.06 3.25
CA ASN A 75 12.42 -1.07 1.96
C ASN A 75 11.65 -0.31 0.89
N VAL A 76 10.54 0.34 1.26
CA VAL A 76 9.72 1.14 0.35
C VAL A 76 9.60 2.58 0.83
N ALA A 77 9.65 3.53 -0.10
CA ALA A 77 9.36 4.95 0.12
C ALA A 77 8.15 5.37 -0.68
N LEU A 78 7.38 6.34 -0.17
CA LEU A 78 6.31 6.97 -0.95
C LEU A 78 6.90 7.81 -2.07
N VAL A 79 6.21 7.78 -3.21
CA VAL A 79 6.57 8.57 -4.38
C VAL A 79 5.55 9.69 -4.53
N GLU A 80 6.05 10.90 -4.70
CA GLU A 80 5.26 12.06 -5.05
C GLU A 80 5.88 12.69 -6.31
N GLY A 81 5.24 12.45 -7.46
CA GLY A 81 5.80 12.84 -8.75
C GLY A 81 7.08 12.06 -9.06
N LYS A 82 8.22 12.76 -9.15
CA LYS A 82 9.54 12.16 -9.44
C LYS A 82 10.38 11.90 -8.19
N ASP A 83 9.93 12.38 -7.04
CA ASP A 83 10.70 12.37 -5.80
C ASP A 83 10.15 11.36 -4.80
N THR A 84 11.05 10.84 -3.96
CA THR A 84 10.66 10.04 -2.79
C THR A 84 10.47 10.95 -1.58
N THR A 85 9.46 10.66 -0.76
CA THR A 85 9.09 11.50 0.38
C THR A 85 8.81 10.67 1.63
N ARG A 86 8.94 11.31 2.80
CA ARG A 86 8.55 10.73 4.09
C ARG A 86 7.18 11.25 4.49
N VAL A 87 6.40 10.40 5.16
CA VAL A 87 5.10 10.76 5.73
C VAL A 87 5.29 11.69 6.92
N GLY A 88 4.52 12.77 6.91
CA GLY A 88 4.21 13.60 8.08
C GLY A 88 2.70 13.58 8.36
N PHE A 89 2.31 14.20 9.45
CA PHE A 89 0.90 14.35 9.83
C PHE A 89 0.61 15.82 10.09
N LYS A 90 -0.52 16.30 9.58
CA LYS A 90 -1.03 17.66 9.85
C LYS A 90 -2.45 17.54 10.35
N ARG A 91 -2.82 18.35 11.34
CA ARG A 91 -4.22 18.51 11.75
C ARG A 91 -4.85 19.58 10.87
N VAL A 92 -5.96 19.23 10.23
CA VAL A 92 -6.74 20.12 9.38
C VAL A 92 -8.12 20.24 9.99
N GLU A 93 -8.66 21.46 10.00
CA GLU A 93 -10.01 21.73 10.44
C GLU A 93 -11.01 21.24 9.39
N VAL A 94 -11.97 20.44 9.82
CA VAL A 94 -13.02 19.86 9.00
C VAL A 94 -14.36 20.26 9.60
N THR A 95 -15.22 20.81 8.77
CA THR A 95 -16.60 21.13 9.14
C THR A 95 -17.43 19.85 9.13
N LYS A 96 -17.99 19.47 10.28
CA LYS A 96 -18.92 18.35 10.41
C LYS A 96 -20.35 18.85 10.53
N ARG A 97 -21.30 18.10 9.96
CA ARG A 97 -22.73 18.39 10.00
C ARG A 97 -23.42 17.47 11.00
N ARG A 98 -24.25 18.03 11.88
CA ARG A 98 -25.13 17.27 12.78
C ARG A 98 -26.41 16.83 12.05
N PRO A 99 -27.12 15.80 12.55
CA PRO A 99 -28.46 15.44 12.04
C PRO A 99 -29.42 16.65 12.02
N ASP A 100 -29.31 17.54 13.02
CA ASP A 100 -30.13 18.75 13.16
C ASP A 100 -29.77 19.88 12.19
N GLY A 101 -28.85 19.65 11.25
CA GLY A 101 -28.44 20.62 10.23
C GLY A 101 -27.40 21.66 10.67
N SER A 102 -27.15 21.83 11.97
CA SER A 102 -26.07 22.68 12.48
C SER A 102 -24.68 22.11 12.15
N THR A 103 -23.69 22.98 11.96
CA THR A 103 -22.29 22.60 11.72
C THR A 103 -21.43 22.81 12.98
N TYR A 104 -20.32 22.09 13.07
CA TYR A 104 -19.26 22.35 14.04
C TYR A 104 -17.90 22.05 13.43
N SER A 105 -16.87 22.75 13.89
CA SER A 105 -15.50 22.48 13.49
C SER A 105 -14.92 21.32 14.31
N SER A 106 -14.19 20.44 13.62
CA SER A 106 -13.48 19.31 14.20
C SER A 106 -12.14 19.18 13.51
N GLU A 107 -11.09 18.87 14.25
CA GLU A 107 -9.79 18.58 13.62
C GLU A 107 -9.72 17.12 13.15
N ARG A 108 -9.14 16.88 11.97
CA ARG A 108 -8.74 15.55 11.48
C ARG A 108 -7.27 15.55 11.14
N SER A 109 -6.56 14.50 11.54
CA SER A 109 -5.18 14.26 11.10
C SER A 109 -5.16 13.72 9.67
N VAL A 110 -4.53 14.46 8.76
CA VAL A 110 -4.24 14.05 7.38
C VAL A 110 -2.76 13.71 7.23
N ARG A 111 -2.45 12.81 6.30
CA ARG A 111 -1.07 12.48 5.95
C ARG A 111 -0.55 13.52 4.97
N ILE A 112 0.63 14.04 5.23
CA ILE A 112 1.28 15.00 4.34
C ILE A 112 2.65 14.48 3.91
N SER A 113 3.09 14.88 2.73
CA SER A 113 4.49 14.76 2.31
C SER A 113 5.33 15.77 3.09
N ARG A 114 6.39 15.30 3.76
CA ARG A 114 7.33 16.21 4.45
C ARG A 114 8.13 17.08 3.49
N LYS A 115 8.18 16.74 2.19
CA LYS A 115 8.94 17.49 1.19
C LYS A 115 8.12 18.65 0.62
N THR A 116 6.87 18.41 0.25
CA THR A 116 6.02 19.39 -0.43
C THR A 116 4.93 19.98 0.48
N GLY A 117 4.64 19.35 1.61
CA GLY A 117 3.51 19.70 2.48
C GLY A 117 2.15 19.33 1.91
N LYS A 118 2.09 18.71 0.71
CA LYS A 118 0.85 18.26 0.08
C LYS A 118 0.30 17.01 0.76
N GLU A 119 -1.02 16.83 0.67
CA GLU A 119 -1.71 15.65 1.19
C GLU A 119 -1.40 14.40 0.33
N ILE A 120 -1.24 13.24 0.99
CA ILE A 120 -0.91 11.93 0.37
C ILE A 120 -2.11 10.99 0.37
#